data_AF-A0A972G902-F1
#
_entry.id   AF-A0A972G902-F1
#
_cell.length_a   1.000
_cell.length_b   1.000
_cell.length_c   1.000
_cell.angle_alpha   90.00
_cell.angle_beta   90.00
_cell.angle_gamma   90.00
#
_symmetry.space_group_name_H-M   'P 1'
#
loop_
_entity.id
_entity.type
_entity.pdbx_description
1 polymer ?
#
loop_
_entity_poly.entity_id
_entity_poly.type
_entity_poly.pdbx_seq_one_letter_code
_entity_poly.pdbx_strand_id
1 'polypeptide(L)' 'FLYERDKIALDRYLIVTPERRFEIFNWMQYFDPETISRNVREAGMVVAALLDVSTGDPWTPEAGELAVVARV' A
#
# COMPACT_ATOMS: atom_id res chain seq x y z
N PHE A 1 2.42 6.94 11.80
CA PHE A 1 3.10 5.64 11.62
C PHE A 1 4.03 5.39 12.82
N LEU A 2 4.57 4.17 13.02
CA LEU A 2 5.64 3.95 14.03
C LEU A 2 6.99 4.49 13.52
N TYR A 3 7.22 4.36 12.21
CA TYR A 3 8.34 5.00 11.52
C TYR A 3 7.76 5.93 10.44
N GLU A 4 7.69 7.23 10.73
CA GLU A 4 7.00 8.22 9.90
C GLU A 4 7.68 8.42 8.53
N ARG A 5 9.02 8.51 8.51
CA ARG A 5 9.80 8.72 7.28
C ARG A 5 9.53 7.62 6.25
N ASP A 6 9.50 6.38 6.72
CA ASP A 6 9.39 5.20 5.88
C ASP A 6 7.92 4.75 5.73
N LYS A 7 6.99 5.46 6.39
CA LYS A 7 5.54 5.16 6.47
C LYS A 7 5.26 3.72 6.90
N ILE A 8 5.95 3.25 7.94
CA ILE A 8 5.80 1.89 8.48
C ILE A 8 4.97 1.92 9.78
N ALA A 9 3.90 1.13 9.83
CA ALA A 9 3.07 0.93 11.02
C ALA A 9 3.05 -0.54 11.47
N LEU A 10 2.73 -0.75 12.74
CA LEU A 10 2.36 -2.06 13.27
C LEU A 10 0.86 -2.05 13.52
N ASP A 11 0.11 -2.70 12.62
CA ASP A 11 -1.32 -2.83 12.77
C ASP A 11 -1.63 -3.97 13.73
N ARG A 12 -2.55 -3.72 14.64
CA ARG A 12 -3.01 -4.70 15.62
C ARG A 12 -4.47 -5.03 15.34
N TYR A 13 -4.73 -6.29 15.01
CA TYR A 13 -6.08 -6.81 14.85
C TYR A 13 -6.40 -7.76 15.99
N LEU A 14 -7.54 -7.51 16.64
CA LEU A 14 -8.08 -8.36 17.68
C LEU A 14 -9.42 -8.91 17.22
N ILE A 15 -9.49 -10.22 17.03
CA ILE A 15 -10.70 -10.94 16.62
C ILE A 15 -11.18 -11.74 17.84
N VAL A 16 -12.36 -11.39 18.35
CA VAL A 16 -12.97 -12.02 19.53
C VAL A 16 -14.23 -12.76 19.10
N THR A 17 -14.28 -14.06 19.40
CA THR A 17 -15.48 -14.89 19.32
C THR A 17 -15.77 -15.48 20.71
N PRO A 18 -16.95 -16.06 20.96
CA PRO A 18 -17.26 -16.61 22.28
C PRO A 18 -16.27 -17.69 22.75
N GLU A 19 -15.71 -18.46 21.83
CA GLU A 19 -14.83 -19.60 22.12
C GLU A 19 -13.34 -19.28 21.97
N ARG A 20 -12.97 -18.19 21.28
CA ARG A 20 -11.56 -17.85 21.05
C ARG A 20 -11.29 -16.36 20.95
N ARG A 21 -10.05 -16.02 21.30
CA ARG A 21 -9.41 -14.75 20.99
C ARG A 21 -8.25 -15.02 20.05
N PHE A 22 -8.22 -14.30 18.93
CA PHE A 22 -7.13 -14.34 17.97
C PHE A 22 -6.57 -12.94 17.77
N GLU A 23 -5.26 -12.80 17.88
CA GLU A 23 -4.59 -11.52 17.86
C GLU A 23 -3.46 -11.55 16.83
N ILE A 24 -3.45 -10.55 15.95
CA ILE A 24 -2.52 -10.45 14.84
C ILE A 24 -1.81 -9.10 14.94
N PHE A 25 -0.49 -9.13 14.82
CA PHE A 25 0.36 -7.95 14.68
C PHE A 25 0.98 -7.99 13.30
N ASN A 26 0.66 -7.01 12.45
CA ASN A 26 1.09 -6.97 11.07
C ASN A 26 1.95 -5.73 10.80
N TRP A 27 3.17 -5.93 10.31
CA TRP A 27 4.03 -4.83 9.87
C TRP A 27 3.63 -4.43 8.45
N MET A 28 3.16 -3.19 8.30
CA MET A 28 2.70 -2.64 7.03
C MET A 28 3.54 -1.42 6.65
N GLN A 29 3.96 -1.35 5.40
CA GLN A 29 4.56 -0.17 4.80
C GLN A 29 3.60 0.43 3.77
N TYR A 30 3.37 1.73 3.86
CA TYR A 30 2.42 2.44 3.01
C TYR A 30 3.17 3.30 2.00
N PHE A 31 2.63 3.37 0.78
CA PHE A 31 3.22 4.16 -0.29
C PHE A 31 2.21 5.15 -0.84
N ASP A 32 2.67 6.37 -1.10
CA ASP A 32 1.97 7.31 -1.98
C ASP A 32 2.44 7.09 -3.44
N PRO A 33 1.71 7.66 -4.42
CA PRO A 33 2.07 7.54 -5.83
C PRO A 33 3.52 7.93 -6.15
N GLU A 34 4.07 8.93 -5.47
CA GLU A 34 5.42 9.42 -5.72
C GLU A 34 6.48 8.40 -5.26
N THR A 35 6.34 7.92 -4.02
CA THR A 35 7.27 7.01 -3.36
C THR A 35 7.28 5.65 -4.06
N ILE A 36 6.10 5.09 -4.38
CA ILE A 36 6.05 3.81 -5.11
C ILE A 36 6.64 3.95 -6.51
N SER A 37 6.35 5.06 -7.20
CA SER A 37 6.88 5.31 -8.55
C SER A 37 8.40 5.49 -8.54
N ARG A 38 8.95 6.13 -7.50
CA ARG A 38 10.41 6.25 -7.32
C ARG A 38 11.03 4.86 -7.14
N ASN A 39 10.49 4.03 -6.26
CA ASN A 39 11.00 2.66 -6.03
C ASN A 39 10.98 1.81 -7.31
N VAL A 40 9.92 1.91 -8.11
CA VAL A 40 9.83 1.22 -9.42
C VAL A 40 10.94 1.67 -10.37
N ARG A 41 11.22 2.99 -10.42
CA ARG A 41 12.32 3.52 -11.26
C ARG A 41 13.70 3.13 -10.76
N GLU A 42 13.92 3.14 -9.45
CA GLU A 42 15.17 2.70 -8.82
C GLU A 42 15.44 1.21 -9.08
N ALA A 43 14.39 0.41 -9.23
CA ALA A 43 14.48 -0.99 -9.65
C ALA A 43 14.74 -1.19 -11.16
N GLY A 44 14.96 -0.11 -11.92
CA GLY A 44 15.26 -0.16 -13.36
C GLY A 44 14.05 -0.34 -14.26
N MET A 45 12.84 -0.20 -13.73
CA MET A 45 11.59 -0.28 -14.51
C MET A 45 11.04 1.11 -14.82
N VAL A 46 10.09 1.18 -15.73
CA VAL A 46 9.32 2.41 -15.96
C VAL A 46 7.87 2.24 -15.51
N VAL A 47 7.33 3.27 -14.87
CA VAL A 47 5.92 3.34 -14.50
C VAL A 47 5.10 3.64 -15.76
N ALA A 48 4.30 2.67 -16.19
CA ALA A 48 3.46 2.78 -17.38
C ALA A 48 2.09 3.42 -17.07
N ALA A 49 1.50 3.12 -15.91
CA ALA A 49 0.24 3.71 -15.46
C ALA A 49 0.09 3.67 -13.94
N LEU A 50 -0.69 4.61 -13.41
CA LEU A 50 -1.23 4.61 -12.06
C LEU A 50 -2.76 4.57 -12.17
N LEU A 51 -3.37 3.55 -11.56
CA LEU A 51 -4.80 3.27 -11.72
C LEU A 51 -5.47 3.16 -10.35
N ASP A 52 -6.76 3.45 -10.30
CA ASP A 52 -7.64 3.07 -9.20
C ASP A 52 -7.72 1.52 -9.15
N VAL A 53 -7.50 0.93 -7.98
CA VAL A 53 -7.50 -0.54 -7.82
C VAL A 53 -8.88 -1.14 -8.10
N SER A 54 -9.93 -0.42 -7.76
CA SER A 54 -11.32 -0.88 -7.83
C SER A 54 -11.92 -0.74 -9.23
N THR A 55 -11.61 0.34 -9.96
CA THR A 55 -12.20 0.61 -11.28
C THR A 55 -11.26 0.31 -12.45
N GLY A 56 -9.94 0.41 -12.24
CA GLY A 56 -8.95 0.36 -13.31
C GLY A 56 -8.84 1.65 -14.13
N ASP A 57 -9.58 2.70 -13.75
CA ASP A 57 -9.46 4.04 -14.34
C ASP A 57 -8.18 4.75 -13.86
N PRO A 58 -7.74 5.86 -14.49
CA PRO A 58 -6.64 6.66 -13.96
C PRO A 58 -6.85 7.04 -12.49
N TRP A 59 -5.84 6.78 -11.67
CA TRP A 59 -5.91 7.06 -10.23
C TRP A 59 -6.08 8.56 -9.98
N THR A 60 -6.95 8.91 -9.04
CA THR A 60 -7.08 10.27 -8.52
C THR A 60 -6.83 10.28 -7.00
N PRO A 61 -6.48 11.41 -6.38
CA PRO A 61 -6.30 11.50 -4.94
C PRO A 61 -7.49 11.00 -4.10
N GLU A 62 -8.69 10.99 -4.68
CA GLU A 62 -9.93 10.53 -4.05
C GLU A 62 -10.12 9.01 -4.11
N ALA A 63 -9.42 8.31 -5.02
CA ALA A 63 -9.53 6.85 -5.23
C ALA A 63 -9.06 6.02 -4.03
N GLY A 64 -8.28 6.61 -3.11
CA GLY A 64 -7.75 5.96 -1.91
C GLY A 64 -6.66 4.92 -2.20
N GLU A 65 -7.02 3.84 -2.89
CA GLU A 65 -6.17 2.70 -3.22
C GLU A 65 -5.61 2.82 -4.64
N LEU A 66 -4.32 2.55 -4.81
CA LEU A 66 -3.61 2.71 -6.08
C LEU A 66 -3.04 1.38 -6.61
N ALA A 67 -3.12 1.19 -7.91
CA ALA A 67 -2.42 0.14 -8.66
C ALA A 67 -1.33 0.78 -9.51
N VAL A 68 -0.14 0.15 -9.55
CA VAL A 68 0.98 0.58 -10.40
C VAL A 68 1.21 -0.46 -11.47
N VAL A 69 1.16 -0.05 -12.74
CA VAL A 69 1.57 -0.88 -13.87
C VAL A 69 3.00 -0.49 -14.25
N ALA A 70 3.93 -1.44 -14.22
CA ALA A 70 5.33 -1.24 -14.56
C ALA A 70 5.74 -2.11 -15.76
N ARG A 71 6.76 -1.68 -16.51
CA ARG A 71 7.39 -2.46 -17.58
C ARG A 71 8.91 -2.37 -17.50
N VAL A 72 9.58 -3.41 -18.00
CA VAL A 72 11.05 -3.51 -18.16
C VAL A 72 11.47 -2.95 -19.50
#